data_AF-A0A937G4H8-F1
#
_entry.id   AF-A0A937G4H8-F1
#
_cell.length_a   1.000
_cell.length_b   1.000
_cell.length_c   1.000
_cell.angle_alpha   90.00
_cell.angle_beta   90.00
_cell.angle_gamma   90.00
#
_symmetry.space_group_name_H-M   'P 1'
#
loop_
_entity.id
_entity.type
_entity.pdbx_description
1 polymer ?
#
loop_
_entity_poly.entity_id
_entity_poly.type
_entity_poly.pdbx_seq_one_letter_code
_entity_poly.pdbx_strand_id
1 'polypeptide(L)' 'MVTFPHVLEERIQKHNELYNTDFKIIETIYDDVPFCVIEMSGNDLSQIFDLGYGLAILENVKKEQGKLDW' A
#
# COMPACT_ATOMS: atom_id res chain seq x y z
N MET A 1 0.23 9.62 -0.96
CA MET A 1 -1.17 9.79 -1.41
C MET A 1 -1.60 8.46 -2.00
N VAL A 2 -2.74 7.94 -1.58
CA VAL A 2 -3.28 6.66 -2.08
C VAL A 2 -4.73 6.83 -2.48
N THR A 3 -5.12 6.28 -3.62
CA THR A 3 -6.50 6.38 -4.10
C THR A 3 -7.43 5.51 -3.24
N PHE A 4 -6.96 4.31 -2.87
CA PHE A 4 -7.75 3.34 -2.14
C PHE A 4 -6.96 2.79 -0.94
N PRO A 5 -7.15 3.33 0.29
CA PRO A 5 -6.45 2.87 1.49
C PRO A 5 -6.56 1.36 1.75
N HIS A 6 -7.71 0.75 1.46
CA HIS A 6 -7.92 -0.69 1.61
C HIS A 6 -7.05 -1.54 0.65
N VAL A 7 -6.67 -0.98 -0.51
CA VAL A 7 -5.76 -1.67 -1.46
C VAL A 7 -4.32 -1.58 -0.96
N LEU A 8 -3.94 -0.44 -0.37
CA LEU A 8 -2.66 -0.33 0.33
C LEU A 8 -2.57 -1.32 1.50
N GLU A 9 -3.62 -1.48 2.28
CA GLU A 9 -3.65 -2.45 3.39
C GLU A 9 -3.44 -3.89 2.89
N GLU A 10 -4.15 -4.30 1.83
CA GLU A 10 -3.94 -5.61 1.19
C GLU A 10 -2.49 -5.78 0.70
N ARG A 11 -1.94 -4.73 0.10
CA ARG A 11 -0.58 -4.74 -0.42
C ARG A 11 0.46 -4.85 0.70
N ILE A 12 0.26 -4.14 1.80
CA ILE A 12 1.10 -4.19 3.01
C ILE A 12 1.12 -5.60 3.57
N GLN A 13 -0.04 -6.24 3.73
CA GLN A 13 -0.11 -7.60 4.25
C GLN A 13 0.73 -8.57 3.40
N LYS A 14 0.54 -8.54 2.08
CA LYS A 14 1.32 -9.38 1.15
C LYS A 14 2.81 -9.06 1.17
N HIS A 15 3.16 -7.78 1.32
CA HIS A 15 4.57 -7.36 1.38
C HIS A 15 5.26 -7.89 2.64
N ASN A 16 4.60 -7.74 3.79
CA ASN A 16 5.10 -8.24 5.08
C ASN A 16 5.31 -9.75 5.05
N GLU A 17 4.36 -10.51 4.49
CA GLU A 17 4.45 -11.97 4.35
C GLU A 17 5.61 -12.40 3.43
N LEU A 18 5.87 -11.68 2.34
CA LEU A 18 6.89 -12.05 1.35
C LEU A 18 8.32 -11.66 1.77
N TYR A 19 8.47 -10.49 2.39
CA TYR A 19 9.79 -9.90 2.68
C TYR A 19 10.12 -9.90 4.17
N ASN A 20 9.27 -10.48 5.02
CA ASN A 20 9.42 -10.51 6.47
C ASN A 20 9.62 -9.09 7.06
N THR A 21 8.82 -8.16 6.57
CA THR A 21 8.73 -6.77 7.04
C THR A 21 7.50 -6.59 7.92
N ASP A 22 7.36 -5.43 8.56
CA ASP A 22 6.31 -5.15 9.54
C ASP A 22 5.58 -3.83 9.30
N PHE A 23 5.43 -3.45 8.02
CA PHE A 23 4.70 -2.23 7.65
C PHE A 23 3.29 -2.23 8.22
N LYS A 24 2.86 -1.09 8.76
CA LYS A 24 1.51 -0.88 9.30
C LYS A 24 1.01 0.50 8.96
N ILE A 25 -0.26 0.61 8.56
CA ILE A 25 -0.95 1.89 8.50
C ILE A 25 -1.32 2.24 9.95
N ILE A 26 -0.80 3.36 10.45
CA ILE A 26 -1.11 3.84 11.80
C ILE A 26 -2.15 4.96 11.80
N GLU A 27 -2.31 5.64 10.67
CA GLU A 27 -3.30 6.69 10.48
C GLU A 27 -3.72 6.76 9.01
N THR A 28 -5.01 7.01 8.77
CA THR A 28 -5.52 7.40 7.45
C THR A 28 -6.29 8.70 7.59
N ILE A 29 -5.80 9.73 6.92
CA ILE A 29 -6.44 11.04 6.80
C ILE A 29 -7.26 11.03 5.52
N TYR A 30 -8.58 11.11 5.66
CA TYR A 30 -9.51 11.19 4.55
C TYR A 30 -9.78 12.66 4.21
N ASP A 31 -9.18 13.13 3.12
CA ASP A 31 -9.43 14.44 2.49
C ASP A 31 -9.86 14.20 1.03
N ASP A 32 -9.78 15.22 0.15
CA ASP A 32 -10.01 15.08 -1.30
C ASP A 32 -9.23 13.90 -1.91
N VAL A 33 -8.04 13.60 -1.35
CA VAL A 33 -7.34 12.34 -1.60
C VAL A 33 -6.85 11.75 -0.28
N PRO A 34 -7.03 10.44 -0.03
CA PRO A 34 -6.54 9.81 1.19
C PRO A 34 -5.01 9.85 1.36
N PHE A 35 -4.58 10.14 2.59
CA PHE A 35 -3.19 10.02 3.02
C PHE A 35 -3.08 8.97 4.12
N CYS A 36 -2.16 8.02 3.95
CA CYS A 36 -1.86 7.02 4.97
C CYS A 36 -0.48 7.30 5.57
N VAL A 37 -0.42 7.33 6.90
CA VAL A 37 0.85 7.30 7.65
C VAL A 37 1.22 5.86 7.90
N ILE A 38 2.44 5.49 7.53
CA ILE A 38 2.95 4.12 7.61
C ILE A 38 4.13 4.07 8.59
N GLU A 39 4.10 3.08 9.47
CA GLU A 39 5.21 2.73 10.36
C GLU A 39 5.88 1.43 9.87
N MET A 40 7.21 1.33 10.03
CA MET A 40 7.98 0.09 9.86
C MET A 40 9.16 0.06 10.84
N SER A 41 9.57 -1.13 11.27
CA SER A 41 10.81 -1.33 12.01
C SER A 41 11.95 -1.63 11.03
N GLY A 42 12.93 -0.75 10.95
CA GLY A 42 14.15 -0.97 10.17
C GLY A 42 14.51 0.19 9.25
N ASN A 43 15.71 0.11 8.66
CA ASN A 43 16.30 1.20 7.89
C ASN A 43 16.44 0.87 6.40
N ASP A 44 15.89 -0.25 5.93
CA ASP A 44 15.94 -0.62 4.53
C ASP A 44 14.84 0.11 3.73
N LEU A 45 15.22 1.28 3.23
CA LEU A 45 14.34 2.11 2.42
C LEU A 45 13.93 1.44 1.09
N SER A 46 14.65 0.42 0.61
CA SER A 46 14.28 -0.28 -0.63
C SER A 46 12.90 -0.93 -0.52
N GLN A 47 12.55 -1.42 0.67
CA GLN A 47 11.25 -2.02 0.96
C GLN A 47 10.08 -1.04 0.74
N ILE A 48 10.30 0.26 1.00
CA ILE A 48 9.28 1.30 0.76
C ILE A 48 9.00 1.45 -0.74
N PHE A 49 10.05 1.44 -1.57
CA PHE A 49 9.91 1.51 -3.01
C PHE A 49 9.23 0.25 -3.58
N ASP A 50 9.59 -0.93 -3.08
CA ASP A 50 8.99 -2.20 -3.49
C ASP A 50 7.51 -2.31 -3.06
N LEU A 51 7.17 -1.76 -1.90
CA LEU A 51 5.78 -1.64 -1.46
C LEU A 51 4.98 -0.77 -2.43
N GLY A 52 5.49 0.43 -2.75
CA GLY A 52 4.84 1.38 -3.67
C GLY A 52 4.72 0.85 -5.10
N TYR A 53 5.76 0.21 -5.64
CA TYR A 53 5.72 -0.41 -6.97
C TYR A 53 4.67 -1.52 -7.03
N GLY A 54 4.66 -2.41 -6.03
CA GLY A 54 3.67 -3.48 -5.97
C GLY A 54 2.23 -2.98 -5.75
N LEU A 55 2.04 -1.83 -5.09
CA LEU A 55 0.73 -1.19 -4.98
C LEU A 55 0.21 -0.80 -6.36
N ALA A 56 1.03 -0.11 -7.16
CA ALA A 56 0.64 0.32 -8.51
C ALA A 56 0.27 -0.87 -9.41
N ILE A 57 1.01 -1.98 -9.32
CA ILE A 57 0.65 -3.23 -10.02
C ILE A 57 -0.70 -3.75 -9.54
N LEU A 58 -0.91 -3.84 -8.23
CA LEU A 58 -2.15 -4.38 -7.66
C LEU A 58 -3.37 -3.54 -8.05
N GLU A 59 -3.24 -2.22 -8.04
CA GLU A 59 -4.30 -1.29 -8.47
C GLU A 59 -4.63 -1.48 -9.96
N ASN A 60 -3.62 -1.60 -10.83
CA ASN A 60 -3.84 -1.88 -12.26
C ASN A 60 -4.52 -3.23 -12.48
N VAL A 61 -4.08 -4.28 -11.80
CA VAL A 61 -4.70 -5.61 -11.91
C VAL A 61 -6.16 -5.58 -11.46
N LYS A 62 -6.47 -4.89 -10.35
CA LYS A 62 -7.85 -4.75 -9.88
C LYS A 62 -8.70 -3.92 -10.83
N LYS A 63 -8.14 -2.88 -11.44
CA LYS A 63 -8.80 -2.10 -12.49
C LYS A 63 -9.12 -2.96 -13.71
N GLU A 64 -8.18 -3.74 -14.21
CA GLU A 64 -8.40 -4.68 -15.33
C GLU A 64 -9.48 -5.73 -15.00
N GLN A 65 -9.62 -6.09 -13.72
CA GLN A 65 -10.65 -6.99 -13.22
C GLN A 65 -12.01 -6.30 -12.98
N GLY A 66 -12.14 -4.98 -13.19
CA GLY A 66 -13.35 -4.22 -12.89
C GLY A 66 -13.67 -4.11 -11.39
N LYS A 67 -12.66 -4.25 -10.51
CA LYS A 67 -12.81 -4.17 -9.04
C LYS A 67 -12.49 -2.78 -8.48
N LEU A 68 -11.87 -1.93 -9.29
CA LEU A 68 -11.59 -0.53 -8.96
C LEU A 68 -12.03 0.31 -10.15
N ASP A 69 -12.99 1.19 -9.91
CA ASP A 69 -13.33 2.29 -10.81
C ASP A 69 -12.84 3.58 -10.16
N TRP A 70 -11.79 4.14 -10.75
CA TRP A 70 -11.37 5.52 -10.59
C TRP A 70 -12.36 6.52 -11.20
#